data_AF-A0A5B8MFH5-F1
#
_entry.id   AF-A0A5B8MFH5-F1
#
_cell.length_a   1.000
_cell.length_b   1.000
_cell.length_c   1.000
_cell.angle_alpha   90.00
_cell.angle_beta   90.00
_cell.angle_gamma   90.00
#
_symmetry.space_group_name_H-M   'P 1'
#
loop_
_entity.id
_entity.type
_entity.pdbx_description
1 polymer ?
#
loop_
_entity_poly.entity_id
_entity_poly.type
_entity_poly.pdbx_seq_one_letter_code
_entity_poly.pdbx_strand_id
1 'polypeptide(L)'
;MGKHHQGRRSKAAWRVGVASVFLFLVYALSLLLNAPLFSFSSRSSRRRYASEESGAFWSKHFFYSQNVAWEDYALSLFLEYADRNVTREQVAILSSLVDENRDGRVTLQENASFLIKFGSGGDGKSKMLRAVVHALQFAEGESGQSAALSPSSPGSPPASFSTGCAVKLESLRKEYAEVAASGNLQFRGDSPFTIEVWVKPVTGENHLAIVSKYNRGKWGQYFLKLVPSGGVFFHREVAPWGQESDHELPLHVFSHVAAVYGGKEAKIYLNGTLVKSQAEGAQDNNNETPVLFGAMYEKGAPIDFFDGELDEIRFWDVERTPEQIHSTMHLRLSGTEEGLVAYWPFDECTGIKARDHVGNHDAVLHGGSWSQPGVRVKAYKDVFGCVDSLCTK
;
A
#
# COMPACT_ATOMS: atom_id res chain seq x y z
N MET A 1 -14.98 -68.00 -49.61
CA MET A 1 -15.91 -66.94 -50.10
C MET A 1 -16.86 -66.54 -48.98
N GLY A 2 -16.97 -65.23 -48.69
CA GLY A 2 -18.08 -64.50 -48.05
C GLY A 2 -18.94 -65.08 -46.91
N LYS A 3 -18.95 -64.41 -45.74
CA LYS A 3 -19.98 -63.41 -45.32
C LYS A 3 -20.14 -63.25 -43.79
N HIS A 4 -19.96 -61.99 -43.35
CA HIS A 4 -20.48 -61.24 -42.18
C HIS A 4 -21.12 -61.88 -40.92
N HIS A 5 -20.62 -61.35 -39.78
CA HIS A 5 -21.28 -60.94 -38.53
C HIS A 5 -22.13 -61.92 -37.69
N GLN A 6 -21.52 -62.32 -36.57
CA GLN A 6 -22.16 -62.49 -35.25
C GLN A 6 -22.02 -61.17 -34.44
N GLY A 7 -22.72 -60.92 -33.33
CA GLY A 7 -23.67 -61.76 -32.57
C GLY A 7 -24.64 -60.92 -31.72
N ARG A 8 -25.58 -61.56 -31.00
CA ARG A 8 -26.82 -60.94 -30.47
C ARG A 8 -27.23 -61.53 -29.11
N ARG A 9 -28.07 -60.78 -28.37
CA ARG A 9 -28.82 -61.10 -27.12
C ARG A 9 -28.10 -60.75 -25.81
N SER A 10 -28.68 -60.20 -24.73
CA SER A 10 -30.00 -59.65 -24.31
C SER A 10 -30.69 -60.35 -23.10
N LYS A 11 -30.82 -59.58 -22.01
CA LYS A 11 -31.94 -59.49 -21.04
C LYS A 11 -32.30 -60.65 -20.08
N ALA A 12 -32.25 -60.28 -18.79
CA ALA A 12 -33.31 -60.35 -17.77
C ALA A 12 -33.53 -61.59 -16.85
N ALA A 13 -33.31 -61.32 -15.55
CA ALA A 13 -34.14 -61.66 -14.36
C ALA A 13 -34.45 -63.12 -13.96
N TRP A 14 -34.33 -63.39 -12.65
CA TRP A 14 -35.07 -64.32 -11.73
C TRP A 14 -34.53 -63.95 -10.31
N ARG A 15 -35.27 -63.66 -9.22
CA ARG A 15 -36.42 -64.25 -8.46
C ARG A 15 -35.98 -65.02 -7.18
N VAL A 16 -36.35 -64.46 -6.01
CA VAL A 16 -36.72 -65.11 -4.70
C VAL A 16 -35.62 -65.95 -3.97
N GLY A 17 -35.44 -65.93 -2.64
CA GLY A 17 -36.01 -65.16 -1.52
C GLY A 17 -35.95 -65.91 -0.15
N VAL A 18 -36.40 -65.25 0.94
CA VAL A 18 -36.81 -65.79 2.28
C VAL A 18 -35.84 -65.64 3.51
N ALA A 19 -36.23 -64.68 4.38
CA ALA A 19 -36.21 -64.61 5.87
C ALA A 19 -34.89 -64.75 6.69
N SER A 20 -34.58 -63.87 7.66
CA SER A 20 -35.40 -63.59 8.86
C SER A 20 -34.95 -62.36 9.69
N VAL A 21 -35.92 -61.68 10.36
CA VAL A 21 -35.93 -61.14 11.76
C VAL A 21 -34.81 -60.16 12.22
N PHE A 22 -35.01 -59.03 12.94
CA PHE A 22 -36.14 -58.20 13.46
C PHE A 22 -35.59 -56.73 13.66
N LEU A 23 -36.27 -55.65 13.25
CA LEU A 23 -37.24 -54.76 13.95
C LEU A 23 -36.70 -53.61 14.88
N PHE A 24 -37.04 -52.37 14.47
CA PHE A 24 -37.47 -51.18 15.28
C PHE A 24 -36.39 -50.41 16.10
N LEU A 25 -36.49 -49.10 16.41
CA LEU A 25 -37.51 -48.05 16.15
C LEU A 25 -36.87 -46.63 16.09
N VAL A 26 -37.69 -45.60 15.90
CA VAL A 26 -37.33 -44.18 15.65
C VAL A 26 -37.84 -43.27 16.79
N TYR A 27 -36.99 -42.33 17.22
CA TYR A 27 -37.25 -41.10 18.02
C TYR A 27 -37.59 -41.13 19.54
N ALA A 28 -37.04 -40.09 20.19
CA ALA A 28 -37.45 -39.39 21.42
C ALA A 28 -36.95 -39.87 22.80
N LEU A 29 -35.88 -39.24 23.32
CA LEU A 29 -35.97 -38.30 24.46
C LEU A 29 -34.70 -37.43 24.60
N SER A 30 -34.83 -36.29 25.26
CA SER A 30 -33.79 -35.25 25.39
C SER A 30 -33.11 -35.22 26.78
N LEU A 31 -31.95 -34.54 26.83
CA LEU A 31 -31.19 -34.02 27.98
C LEU A 31 -30.09 -34.88 28.65
N LEU A 32 -28.88 -34.29 28.63
CA LEU A 32 -27.84 -34.28 29.66
C LEU A 32 -27.08 -35.59 30.00
N LEU A 33 -25.90 -35.80 29.38
CA LEU A 33 -24.60 -35.44 29.99
C LEU A 33 -23.36 -35.78 29.11
N ASN A 34 -22.40 -34.85 29.10
CA ASN A 34 -20.96 -34.99 28.82
C ASN A 34 -20.41 -35.54 27.48
N ALA A 35 -20.02 -34.57 26.65
CA ALA A 35 -18.69 -34.44 26.01
C ALA A 35 -18.29 -35.40 24.85
N PRO A 36 -18.31 -34.91 23.60
CA PRO A 36 -17.51 -35.44 22.51
C PRO A 36 -16.11 -34.78 22.46
N LEU A 37 -15.07 -35.60 22.27
CA LEU A 37 -13.75 -35.13 21.85
C LEU A 37 -13.83 -34.62 20.40
N PHE A 38 -14.06 -33.32 20.23
CA PHE A 38 -13.95 -32.67 18.92
C PHE A 38 -12.59 -31.98 18.78
N SER A 39 -11.69 -32.58 17.99
CA SER A 39 -10.65 -31.80 17.33
C SER A 39 -11.35 -30.94 16.26
N PHE A 40 -11.31 -29.61 16.39
CA PHE A 40 -11.89 -28.72 15.39
C PHE A 40 -10.81 -27.88 14.69
N SER A 41 -10.75 -28.02 13.37
CA SER A 41 -9.97 -27.16 12.48
C SER A 41 -10.44 -25.70 12.63
N SER A 42 -9.53 -24.81 13.03
CA SER A 42 -9.85 -23.42 13.39
C SER A 42 -9.98 -22.45 12.20
N ARG A 43 -10.02 -22.93 10.95
CA ARG A 43 -10.06 -22.09 9.74
C ARG A 43 -11.39 -22.04 8.98
N SER A 44 -12.37 -22.89 9.28
CA SER A 44 -13.62 -22.99 8.47
C SER A 44 -14.83 -22.20 9.01
N SER A 45 -14.85 -21.81 10.29
CA SER A 45 -16.02 -21.14 10.91
C SER A 45 -16.16 -19.67 10.49
N ARG A 46 -15.08 -18.88 10.55
CA ARG A 46 -15.11 -17.44 10.24
C ARG A 46 -15.55 -17.13 8.81
N ARG A 47 -15.12 -17.93 7.83
CA ARG A 47 -15.52 -17.73 6.42
C ARG A 47 -17.02 -17.95 6.19
N ARG A 48 -17.64 -18.93 6.85
CA ARG A 48 -19.09 -19.15 6.74
C ARG A 48 -19.89 -18.01 7.36
N TYR A 49 -19.52 -17.62 8.58
CA TYR A 49 -20.20 -16.56 9.31
C TYR A 49 -20.17 -15.22 8.55
N ALA A 50 -19.00 -14.83 8.04
CA ALA A 50 -18.87 -13.62 7.21
C ALA A 50 -19.63 -13.71 5.87
N SER A 51 -19.73 -14.90 5.25
CA SER A 51 -20.53 -15.06 4.02
C SER A 51 -22.05 -15.00 4.28
N GLU A 52 -22.50 -15.47 5.44
CA GLU A 52 -23.91 -15.41 5.87
C GLU A 52 -24.31 -13.96 6.22
N GLU A 53 -23.49 -13.24 6.99
CA GLU A 53 -23.73 -11.81 7.27
C GLU A 53 -23.63 -10.94 6.01
N SER A 54 -22.66 -11.19 5.12
CA SER A 54 -22.53 -10.51 3.83
C SER A 54 -23.80 -10.67 2.99
N GLY A 55 -24.29 -11.90 2.82
CA GLY A 55 -25.51 -12.18 2.07
C GLY A 55 -26.78 -11.58 2.71
N ALA A 56 -26.87 -11.59 4.04
CA ALA A 56 -28.01 -11.02 4.76
C ALA A 56 -28.09 -9.50 4.59
N PHE A 57 -26.97 -8.77 4.78
CA PHE A 57 -26.90 -7.33 4.52
C PHE A 57 -27.24 -7.01 3.07
N TRP A 58 -26.60 -7.72 2.13
CA TRP A 58 -26.72 -7.45 0.69
C TRP A 58 -28.14 -7.66 0.16
N SER A 59 -28.78 -8.77 0.55
CA SER A 59 -30.16 -9.08 0.14
C SER A 59 -31.18 -8.10 0.72
N LYS A 60 -30.93 -7.58 1.93
CA LYS A 60 -31.81 -6.61 2.62
C LYS A 60 -31.84 -5.24 1.96
N HIS A 61 -30.69 -4.72 1.50
CA HIS A 61 -30.59 -3.36 0.97
C HIS A 61 -30.61 -3.27 -0.55
N PHE A 62 -30.03 -4.26 -1.25
CA PHE A 62 -29.74 -4.17 -2.68
C PHE A 62 -30.44 -5.23 -3.53
N PHE A 63 -31.35 -6.01 -2.94
CA PHE A 63 -32.33 -6.89 -3.62
C PHE A 63 -31.79 -7.62 -4.86
N TYR A 64 -30.69 -8.35 -4.68
CA TYR A 64 -30.00 -9.17 -5.69
C TYR A 64 -29.22 -8.43 -6.80
N SER A 65 -28.93 -7.12 -6.66
CA SER A 65 -27.95 -6.47 -7.55
C SER A 65 -26.58 -7.13 -7.42
N GLN A 66 -25.83 -7.29 -8.53
CA GLN A 66 -24.49 -7.88 -8.49
C GLN A 66 -23.40 -6.87 -8.10
N ASN A 67 -23.63 -5.59 -8.39
CA ASN A 67 -22.82 -4.47 -7.94
C ASN A 67 -23.72 -3.28 -7.59
N VAL A 68 -23.20 -2.37 -6.78
CA VAL A 68 -23.90 -1.18 -6.27
C VAL A 68 -22.93 0.00 -6.39
N ALA A 69 -23.42 1.22 -6.66
CA ALA A 69 -22.57 2.40 -6.56
C ALA A 69 -22.02 2.50 -5.12
N TRP A 70 -20.73 2.82 -4.97
CA TRP A 70 -20.10 2.81 -3.65
C TRP A 70 -20.76 3.83 -2.70
N GLU A 71 -21.32 4.93 -3.23
CA GLU A 71 -22.07 5.94 -2.49
C GLU A 71 -23.27 5.33 -1.75
N ASP A 72 -24.09 4.58 -2.50
CA ASP A 72 -25.32 3.97 -2.01
C ASP A 72 -25.01 2.82 -1.04
N TYR A 73 -23.97 2.03 -1.36
CA TYR A 73 -23.49 0.96 -0.48
C TYR A 73 -23.03 1.52 0.88
N ALA A 74 -22.17 2.54 0.87
CA ALA A 74 -21.64 3.15 2.08
C ALA A 74 -22.77 3.79 2.91
N LEU A 75 -23.71 4.50 2.29
CA LEU A 75 -24.83 5.12 3.01
C LEU A 75 -25.68 4.08 3.78
N SER A 76 -26.05 2.97 3.14
CA SER A 76 -26.77 1.88 3.81
C SER A 76 -25.96 1.23 4.94
N LEU A 77 -24.64 1.07 4.74
CA LEU A 77 -23.74 0.57 5.78
C LEU A 77 -23.74 1.49 7.02
N PHE A 78 -23.72 2.82 6.85
CA PHE A 78 -23.76 3.77 7.98
C PHE A 78 -25.09 3.78 8.72
N LEU A 79 -26.20 3.78 7.99
CA LEU A 79 -27.52 3.80 8.59
C LEU A 79 -27.81 2.53 9.41
N GLU A 80 -27.32 1.36 9.00
CA GLU A 80 -27.52 0.12 9.75
C GLU A 80 -26.41 -0.18 10.78
N TYR A 81 -25.13 -0.10 10.40
CA TYR A 81 -24.02 -0.54 11.26
C TYR A 81 -23.42 0.57 12.11
N ALA A 82 -23.59 1.85 11.80
CA ALA A 82 -23.09 2.95 12.62
C ALA A 82 -24.20 3.66 13.41
N ASP A 83 -25.45 3.60 12.96
CA ASP A 83 -26.57 4.39 13.50
C ASP A 83 -26.23 5.90 13.48
N ARG A 84 -25.70 6.35 12.34
CA ARG A 84 -25.20 7.71 12.10
C ARG A 84 -25.78 8.29 10.82
N ASN A 85 -26.25 9.53 10.90
CA ASN A 85 -26.45 10.37 9.72
C ASN A 85 -25.05 10.80 9.23
N VAL A 86 -24.75 10.50 7.96
CA VAL A 86 -23.46 10.84 7.30
C VAL A 86 -23.70 11.70 6.08
N THR A 87 -22.78 12.63 5.77
CA THR A 87 -22.88 13.47 4.56
C THR A 87 -22.35 12.73 3.33
N ARG A 88 -22.66 13.24 2.13
CA ARG A 88 -22.18 12.66 0.86
C ARG A 88 -20.65 12.73 0.72
N GLU A 89 -20.03 13.76 1.29
CA GLU A 89 -18.57 13.94 1.31
C GLU A 89 -17.90 12.95 2.28
N GLN A 90 -18.51 12.74 3.45
CA GLN A 90 -18.09 11.75 4.43
C GLN A 90 -18.16 10.32 3.87
N VAL A 91 -19.22 10.03 3.11
CA VAL A 91 -19.38 8.79 2.36
C VAL A 91 -18.22 8.60 1.34
N ALA A 92 -17.76 9.67 0.69
CA ALA A 92 -16.68 9.61 -0.32
C ALA A 92 -15.33 9.14 0.19
N ILE A 93 -14.99 9.44 1.43
CA ILE A 93 -13.73 9.01 2.04
C ILE A 93 -13.75 7.51 2.32
N LEU A 94 -14.94 6.97 2.61
CA LEU A 94 -15.16 5.60 3.05
C LEU A 94 -15.26 4.63 1.87
N SER A 95 -15.48 5.13 0.64
CA SER A 95 -15.32 4.40 -0.62
C SER A 95 -14.04 3.57 -0.64
N SER A 96 -12.90 4.20 -0.33
CA SER A 96 -11.56 3.62 -0.35
C SER A 96 -11.33 2.44 0.62
N LEU A 97 -12.27 2.17 1.52
CA LEU A 97 -12.24 1.05 2.46
C LEU A 97 -13.06 -0.17 1.98
N VAL A 98 -13.96 0.03 1.02
CA VAL A 98 -14.98 -0.96 0.57
C VAL A 98 -14.91 -1.23 -0.93
N ASP A 99 -14.58 -0.23 -1.74
CA ASP A 99 -14.22 -0.34 -3.15
C ASP A 99 -12.70 -0.59 -3.21
N GLU A 100 -12.31 -1.87 -3.15
CA GLU A 100 -10.91 -2.29 -3.12
C GLU A 100 -10.18 -2.02 -4.44
N ASN A 101 -10.93 -1.92 -5.54
CA ASN A 101 -10.40 -1.80 -6.90
C ASN A 101 -10.48 -0.37 -7.48
N ARG A 102 -11.27 0.52 -6.86
CA ARG A 102 -11.55 1.93 -7.21
C ARG A 102 -12.30 2.14 -8.54
N ASP A 103 -13.13 1.18 -8.96
CA ASP A 103 -13.95 1.25 -10.18
C ASP A 103 -15.25 2.06 -10.01
N GLY A 104 -15.55 2.53 -8.79
CA GLY A 104 -16.75 3.27 -8.50
C GLY A 104 -17.94 2.38 -8.15
N ARG A 105 -17.73 1.10 -7.83
CA ARG A 105 -18.75 0.16 -7.39
C ARG A 105 -18.26 -0.69 -6.23
N VAL A 106 -19.21 -1.32 -5.55
CA VAL A 106 -18.97 -2.38 -4.59
C VAL A 106 -19.69 -3.63 -5.09
N THR A 107 -19.01 -4.77 -5.04
CA THR A 107 -19.57 -6.10 -5.32
C THR A 107 -19.88 -6.85 -4.03
N LEU A 108 -20.68 -7.91 -4.12
CA LEU A 108 -20.89 -8.85 -3.00
C LEU A 108 -19.58 -9.47 -2.49
N GLN A 109 -18.57 -9.60 -3.36
CA GLN A 109 -17.25 -10.11 -3.01
C GLN A 109 -16.44 -9.09 -2.18
N GLU A 110 -16.43 -7.83 -2.57
CA GLU A 110 -15.79 -6.75 -1.78
C GLU A 110 -16.49 -6.54 -0.44
N ASN A 111 -17.83 -6.60 -0.39
CA ASN A 111 -18.58 -6.63 0.87
C ASN A 111 -18.15 -7.80 1.78
N ALA A 112 -17.93 -8.99 1.21
CA ALA A 112 -17.42 -10.13 1.97
C ALA A 112 -15.95 -9.93 2.44
N SER A 113 -15.08 -9.35 1.61
CA SER A 113 -13.70 -8.99 1.98
C SER A 113 -13.67 -7.95 3.11
N PHE A 114 -14.49 -6.91 3.01
CA PHE A 114 -14.68 -5.88 4.03
C PHE A 114 -15.15 -6.48 5.35
N LEU A 115 -16.15 -7.36 5.35
CA LEU A 115 -16.63 -8.04 6.56
C LEU A 115 -15.58 -9.02 7.13
N ILE A 116 -14.76 -9.69 6.31
CA ILE A 116 -13.61 -10.46 6.81
C ILE A 116 -12.58 -9.56 7.52
N LYS A 117 -12.34 -8.35 7.00
CA LYS A 117 -11.38 -7.37 7.51
C LYS A 117 -11.86 -6.68 8.79
N PHE A 118 -13.16 -6.40 8.91
CA PHE A 118 -13.72 -5.56 9.98
C PHE A 118 -14.79 -6.22 10.87
N GLY A 119 -15.37 -7.37 10.49
CA GLY A 119 -16.56 -7.96 11.14
C GLY A 119 -16.59 -9.49 11.22
N SER A 120 -15.94 -10.09 12.23
CA SER A 120 -16.20 -11.48 12.62
C SER A 120 -16.15 -11.71 14.15
N GLY A 121 -16.86 -10.87 14.91
CA GLY A 121 -16.97 -10.97 16.37
C GLY A 121 -17.55 -9.70 17.01
N GLY A 122 -17.90 -9.75 18.30
CA GLY A 122 -18.64 -8.69 19.01
C GLY A 122 -18.00 -7.29 19.08
N ASP A 123 -16.73 -7.14 18.70
CA ASP A 123 -16.03 -5.84 18.57
C ASP A 123 -16.06 -5.30 17.12
N GLY A 124 -16.63 -6.02 16.15
CA GLY A 124 -16.61 -5.65 14.72
C GLY A 124 -17.27 -4.31 14.44
N LYS A 125 -18.48 -4.09 14.98
CA LYS A 125 -19.20 -2.80 14.93
C LYS A 125 -18.33 -1.66 15.46
N SER A 126 -17.63 -1.89 16.57
CA SER A 126 -16.74 -0.92 17.22
C SER A 126 -15.41 -0.72 16.48
N LYS A 127 -14.91 -1.70 15.73
CA LYS A 127 -13.73 -1.56 14.85
C LYS A 127 -14.06 -0.77 13.60
N MET A 128 -15.18 -1.10 12.95
CA MET A 128 -15.71 -0.34 11.82
C MET A 128 -15.99 1.11 12.23
N LEU A 129 -16.72 1.32 13.34
CA LEU A 129 -17.02 2.66 13.86
C LEU A 129 -15.75 3.43 14.24
N ARG A 130 -14.68 2.78 14.74
CA ARG A 130 -13.38 3.42 14.97
C ARG A 130 -12.66 3.81 13.68
N ALA A 131 -12.62 2.92 12.68
CA ALA A 131 -12.02 3.22 11.37
C ALA A 131 -12.76 4.39 10.69
N VAL A 132 -14.08 4.41 10.81
CA VAL A 132 -14.96 5.46 10.30
C VAL A 132 -14.76 6.76 11.06
N VAL A 133 -14.88 6.78 12.40
CA VAL A 133 -14.66 7.99 13.19
C VAL A 133 -13.26 8.56 12.95
N HIS A 134 -12.23 7.71 12.78
CA HIS A 134 -10.90 8.15 12.38
C HIS A 134 -10.90 8.80 10.98
N ALA A 135 -11.53 8.18 9.98
CA ALA A 135 -11.65 8.73 8.63
C ALA A 135 -12.48 10.04 8.58
N LEU A 136 -13.51 10.16 9.41
CA LEU A 136 -14.37 11.35 9.51
C LEU A 136 -13.71 12.48 10.30
N GLN A 137 -12.96 12.19 11.36
CA GLN A 137 -12.15 13.20 12.08
C GLN A 137 -11.05 13.79 11.19
N PHE A 138 -10.54 13.01 10.23
CA PHE A 138 -9.65 13.50 9.18
C PHE A 138 -10.34 14.44 8.18
N ALA A 139 -11.68 14.41 8.08
CA ALA A 139 -12.49 15.20 7.14
C ALA A 139 -13.08 16.46 7.80
N GLU A 140 -13.62 16.34 9.01
CA GLU A 140 -14.24 17.45 9.76
C GLU A 140 -13.20 18.51 10.19
N GLY A 141 -11.91 18.15 10.22
CA GLY A 141 -10.81 19.11 10.37
C GLY A 141 -10.64 20.09 9.20
N GLU A 142 -11.31 19.87 8.06
CA GLU A 142 -11.15 20.67 6.83
C GLU A 142 -12.24 21.74 6.64
N SER A 143 -13.27 21.82 7.50
CA SER A 143 -14.42 22.74 7.33
C SER A 143 -14.62 23.77 8.45
N GLY A 144 -13.75 23.79 9.48
CA GLY A 144 -14.03 24.47 10.76
C GLY A 144 -13.06 25.57 11.20
N GLN A 145 -12.80 26.62 10.40
CA GLN A 145 -12.17 27.85 10.92
C GLN A 145 -12.82 29.15 10.41
N SER A 146 -13.75 29.68 11.21
CA SER A 146 -13.97 31.12 11.34
C SER A 146 -14.48 31.45 12.75
N ALA A 147 -14.00 32.57 13.31
CA ALA A 147 -14.43 33.22 14.55
C ALA A 147 -14.09 32.58 15.93
N ALA A 148 -12.91 32.98 16.43
CA ALA A 148 -12.74 33.86 17.60
C ALA A 148 -12.81 33.36 19.09
N LEU A 149 -11.68 33.59 19.79
CA LEU A 149 -11.49 34.01 21.20
C LEU A 149 -11.54 32.98 22.37
N SER A 150 -10.33 32.50 22.72
CA SER A 150 -9.64 32.36 24.03
C SER A 150 -10.35 32.66 25.39
N PRO A 151 -9.81 32.19 26.56
CA PRO A 151 -8.93 31.02 26.81
C PRO A 151 -9.23 30.22 28.11
N SER A 152 -8.78 28.95 28.19
CA SER A 152 -8.17 28.36 29.41
C SER A 152 -7.43 27.05 29.12
N SER A 153 -6.39 26.75 29.89
CA SER A 153 -5.41 25.65 29.73
C SER A 153 -5.75 24.42 30.60
N PRO A 154 -5.03 23.27 30.47
CA PRO A 154 -4.24 22.78 29.34
C PRO A 154 -4.60 21.31 29.00
N GLY A 155 -5.21 21.07 27.85
CA GLY A 155 -5.30 19.72 27.28
C GLY A 155 -4.06 19.44 26.42
N SER A 156 -3.51 18.22 26.50
CA SER A 156 -2.43 17.75 25.62
C SER A 156 -2.74 18.06 24.15
N PRO A 157 -1.76 18.52 23.34
CA PRO A 157 -2.04 18.88 21.96
C PRO A 157 -2.58 17.67 21.19
N PRO A 158 -3.62 17.84 20.34
CA PRO A 158 -3.95 16.82 19.35
C PRO A 158 -2.73 16.58 18.47
N ALA A 159 -2.47 15.32 18.13
CA ALA A 159 -1.29 14.93 17.34
C ALA A 159 -1.18 15.80 16.08
N SER A 160 -0.09 16.55 16.00
CA SER A 160 0.12 17.55 14.97
C SER A 160 0.61 16.85 13.71
N PHE A 161 -0.31 16.56 12.78
CA PHE A 161 0.09 16.20 11.43
C PHE A 161 0.92 17.34 10.85
N SER A 162 2.15 17.06 10.42
CA SER A 162 2.90 18.02 9.62
C SER A 162 2.22 18.08 8.26
N THR A 163 1.52 19.17 7.96
CA THR A 163 1.24 19.53 6.56
C THR A 163 2.52 20.12 5.98
N GLY A 164 3.45 19.20 5.70
CA GLY A 164 4.74 19.49 5.11
C GLY A 164 4.64 19.96 3.67
N CYS A 165 5.78 20.04 3.01
CA CYS A 165 5.88 20.35 1.59
C CYS A 165 6.43 19.16 0.82
N ALA A 166 6.07 19.09 -0.46
CA ALA A 166 6.72 18.19 -1.41
C ALA A 166 7.49 19.03 -2.44
N VAL A 167 8.48 18.43 -3.10
CA VAL A 167 9.10 19.05 -4.28
C VAL A 167 8.26 18.71 -5.51
N LYS A 168 7.87 19.75 -6.26
CA LYS A 168 7.16 19.65 -7.53
C LYS A 168 8.09 19.93 -8.70
N LEU A 169 8.09 19.05 -9.68
CA LEU A 169 8.94 19.10 -10.88
C LEU A 169 8.08 19.00 -12.15
N GLU A 170 8.35 19.84 -13.14
CA GLU A 170 7.70 19.82 -14.46
C GLU A 170 8.64 19.28 -15.55
N SER A 171 8.27 18.17 -16.19
CA SER A 171 9.12 17.46 -17.16
C SER A 171 9.47 18.33 -18.38
N LEU A 172 8.50 19.11 -18.86
CA LEU A 172 8.64 20.04 -19.98
C LEU A 172 9.61 21.18 -19.71
N ARG A 173 9.83 21.53 -18.43
CA ARG A 173 10.83 22.52 -18.00
C ARG A 173 12.20 21.91 -17.67
N LYS A 174 12.31 20.58 -17.71
CA LYS A 174 13.55 19.83 -17.42
C LYS A 174 14.05 20.06 -15.99
N GLU A 175 13.12 20.07 -15.04
CA GLU A 175 13.37 20.35 -13.64
C GLU A 175 13.74 19.07 -12.88
N TYR A 176 14.69 19.18 -11.94
CA TYR A 176 15.19 18.08 -11.12
C TYR A 176 15.88 18.63 -9.86
N ALA A 177 16.22 17.75 -8.92
CA ALA A 177 17.16 18.07 -7.84
C ALA A 177 18.41 17.18 -7.94
N GLU A 178 19.58 17.74 -7.67
CA GLU A 178 20.88 17.06 -7.71
C GLU A 178 21.51 17.01 -6.31
N VAL A 179 21.88 15.80 -5.88
CA VAL A 179 22.74 15.57 -4.72
C VAL A 179 24.16 15.33 -5.24
N ALA A 180 25.10 16.18 -4.80
CA ALA A 180 26.50 16.10 -5.23
C ALA A 180 27.09 14.68 -5.03
N ALA A 181 27.94 14.25 -5.97
CA ALA A 181 28.46 12.88 -6.01
C ALA A 181 29.21 12.51 -4.72
N SER A 182 28.62 11.62 -3.91
CA SER A 182 29.15 11.17 -2.63
C SER A 182 29.55 9.70 -2.64
N GLY A 183 30.49 9.33 -1.76
CA GLY A 183 31.06 7.98 -1.61
C GLY A 183 30.11 6.94 -1.00
N ASN A 184 29.06 7.41 -0.31
CA ASN A 184 28.25 6.67 0.66
C ASN A 184 26.77 6.54 0.27
N LEU A 185 26.31 7.26 -0.77
CA LEU A 185 25.08 6.91 -1.49
C LEU A 185 25.42 5.92 -2.63
N GLN A 186 26.05 4.80 -2.26
CA GLN A 186 26.49 3.75 -3.18
C GLN A 186 26.42 2.41 -2.45
N PHE A 187 25.76 1.43 -3.06
CA PHE A 187 25.52 0.13 -2.42
C PHE A 187 26.34 -0.94 -3.13
N ARG A 188 27.34 -1.47 -2.42
CA ARG A 188 28.47 -2.16 -3.06
C ARG A 188 28.27 -3.66 -3.16
N GLY A 189 28.45 -4.22 -4.36
CA GLY A 189 28.38 -5.67 -4.55
C GLY A 189 27.01 -6.23 -4.18
N ASP A 190 26.99 -7.13 -3.21
CA ASP A 190 25.80 -7.73 -2.60
C ASP A 190 25.38 -7.08 -1.27
N SER A 191 25.96 -5.93 -0.90
CA SER A 191 25.52 -5.15 0.27
C SER A 191 24.04 -4.78 0.13
N PRO A 192 23.21 -5.02 1.16
CA PRO A 192 21.79 -4.72 1.09
C PRO A 192 21.54 -3.21 1.10
N PHE A 193 20.38 -2.80 0.63
CA PHE A 193 19.92 -1.41 0.69
C PHE A 193 18.41 -1.29 0.49
N THR A 194 17.87 -0.14 0.86
CA THR A 194 16.48 0.23 0.55
C THR A 194 16.42 1.70 0.13
N ILE A 195 15.72 1.99 -0.97
CA ILE A 195 15.38 3.36 -1.40
C ILE A 195 13.85 3.50 -1.29
N GLU A 196 13.38 4.47 -0.52
CA GLU A 196 11.97 4.81 -0.38
C GLU A 196 11.68 6.20 -0.94
N VAL A 197 10.47 6.39 -1.47
CA VAL A 197 9.96 7.69 -1.92
C VAL A 197 8.44 7.69 -1.89
N TRP A 198 7.84 8.82 -1.49
CA TRP A 198 6.44 9.11 -1.80
C TRP A 198 6.38 9.87 -3.12
N VAL A 199 5.64 9.34 -4.08
CA VAL A 199 5.59 9.84 -5.45
C VAL A 199 4.15 10.04 -5.90
N LYS A 200 3.89 11.17 -6.54
CA LYS A 200 2.57 11.59 -7.06
C LYS A 200 2.74 12.04 -8.51
N PRO A 201 2.69 11.12 -9.49
CA PRO A 201 2.91 11.45 -10.89
C PRO A 201 1.73 12.21 -11.50
N VAL A 202 2.01 13.10 -12.45
CA VAL A 202 1.01 13.84 -13.24
C VAL A 202 0.68 13.13 -14.54
N THR A 203 1.58 12.31 -15.06
CA THR A 203 1.40 11.48 -16.27
C THR A 203 2.20 10.18 -16.15
N GLY A 204 1.78 9.14 -16.88
CA GLY A 204 2.47 7.85 -17.00
C GLY A 204 2.98 7.54 -18.41
N GLU A 205 2.78 8.44 -19.40
CA GLU A 205 2.95 8.13 -20.83
C GLU A 205 4.42 8.04 -21.31
N ASN A 206 5.40 8.22 -20.43
CA ASN A 206 6.81 8.36 -20.76
C ASN A 206 7.73 7.62 -19.78
N HIS A 207 9.03 7.57 -20.08
CA HIS A 207 10.05 7.25 -19.09
C HIS A 207 10.32 8.48 -18.21
N LEU A 208 9.93 8.40 -16.93
CA LEU A 208 10.00 9.49 -15.97
C LEU A 208 10.82 9.04 -14.75
N ALA A 209 12.07 9.48 -14.64
CA ALA A 209 12.99 9.06 -13.59
C ALA A 209 12.62 9.68 -12.24
N ILE A 210 12.30 8.85 -11.25
CA ILE A 210 11.88 9.27 -9.90
C ILE A 210 13.14 9.56 -9.07
N VAL A 211 14.06 8.59 -9.02
CA VAL A 211 15.36 8.68 -8.31
C VAL A 211 16.39 7.94 -9.16
N SER A 212 17.57 8.50 -9.39
CA SER A 212 18.64 7.81 -10.11
C SER A 212 20.02 8.10 -9.56
N LYS A 213 20.91 7.10 -9.64
CA LYS A 213 22.37 7.26 -9.63
C LYS A 213 22.90 6.57 -10.88
N TYR A 214 22.53 7.11 -12.04
CA TYR A 214 22.72 6.45 -13.32
C TYR A 214 23.10 7.40 -14.44
N ASN A 215 24.10 7.00 -15.23
CA ASN A 215 24.56 7.75 -16.40
C ASN A 215 24.68 6.81 -17.61
N ARG A 216 23.62 6.77 -18.43
CA ARG A 216 23.53 5.86 -19.59
C ARG A 216 24.69 6.11 -20.56
N GLY A 217 25.41 5.05 -20.90
CA GLY A 217 26.60 5.12 -21.76
C GLY A 217 27.87 5.61 -21.06
N LYS A 218 27.88 5.70 -19.72
CA LYS A 218 29.07 5.83 -18.88
C LYS A 218 29.05 4.77 -17.78
N TRP A 219 28.58 5.12 -16.58
CA TRP A 219 28.46 4.24 -15.42
C TRP A 219 27.24 4.61 -14.59
N GLY A 220 26.74 3.68 -13.79
CA GLY A 220 25.69 3.92 -12.81
C GLY A 220 25.63 2.79 -11.78
N GLN A 221 24.66 2.87 -10.88
CA GLN A 221 24.31 1.75 -10.00
C GLN A 221 22.82 1.43 -10.06
N TYR A 222 21.95 2.41 -9.82
CA TYR A 222 20.51 2.17 -9.70
C TYR A 222 19.69 3.31 -10.28
N PHE A 223 18.46 3.01 -10.70
CA PHE A 223 17.41 4.02 -10.88
C PHE A 223 16.03 3.43 -10.65
N LEU A 224 15.11 4.32 -10.23
CA LEU A 224 13.68 4.13 -10.21
C LEU A 224 13.08 5.08 -11.24
N LYS A 225 12.23 4.57 -12.13
CA LYS A 225 11.48 5.38 -13.08
C LYS A 225 10.08 4.84 -13.26
N LEU A 226 9.15 5.70 -13.68
CA LEU A 226 7.96 5.23 -14.38
C LEU A 226 8.32 4.79 -15.80
N VAL A 227 7.55 3.84 -16.29
CA VAL A 227 7.56 3.36 -17.68
C VAL A 227 6.18 3.60 -18.32
N PRO A 228 6.05 3.58 -19.66
CA PRO A 228 4.79 3.86 -20.36
C PRO A 228 3.57 2.99 -20.00
N SER A 229 3.77 1.90 -19.24
CA SER A 229 2.68 1.11 -18.64
C SER A 229 2.08 1.75 -17.39
N GLY A 230 2.66 2.81 -16.84
CA GLY A 230 2.34 3.33 -15.50
C GLY A 230 3.02 2.59 -14.35
N GLY A 231 3.72 1.48 -14.62
CA GLY A 231 4.50 0.74 -13.63
C GLY A 231 5.79 1.44 -13.20
N VAL A 232 6.32 1.04 -12.04
CA VAL A 232 7.66 1.43 -11.56
C VAL A 232 8.68 0.41 -12.06
N PHE A 233 9.70 0.89 -12.76
CA PHE A 233 10.87 0.10 -13.12
C PHE A 233 12.02 0.38 -12.15
N PHE A 234 12.52 -0.67 -11.50
CA PHE A 234 13.71 -0.65 -10.66
C PHE A 234 14.87 -1.30 -11.39
N HIS A 235 15.92 -0.52 -11.67
CA HIS A 235 17.16 -0.96 -12.29
C HIS A 235 18.28 -1.10 -11.26
N ARG A 236 19.09 -2.15 -11.41
CA ARG A 236 20.47 -2.21 -10.91
C ARG A 236 21.41 -2.48 -12.08
N GLU A 237 22.64 -1.96 -12.03
CA GLU A 237 23.64 -2.08 -13.11
C GLU A 237 24.34 -3.45 -13.08
N VAL A 238 23.52 -4.50 -13.14
CA VAL A 238 23.89 -5.91 -13.17
C VAL A 238 22.74 -6.69 -13.82
N ALA A 239 23.06 -7.77 -14.55
CA ALA A 239 22.03 -8.64 -15.12
C ALA A 239 21.06 -9.16 -14.02
N PRO A 240 19.73 -9.15 -14.27
CA PRO A 240 19.06 -9.01 -15.57
C PRO A 240 18.72 -7.56 -16.00
N TRP A 241 19.32 -6.54 -15.36
CA TRP A 241 19.12 -5.11 -15.66
C TRP A 241 17.76 -4.54 -15.23
N GLY A 242 17.24 -5.02 -14.10
CA GLY A 242 16.04 -4.47 -13.48
C GLY A 242 14.74 -5.19 -13.78
N GLN A 243 13.66 -4.68 -13.18
CA GLN A 243 12.32 -5.26 -13.14
C GLN A 243 11.25 -4.17 -13.13
N GLU A 244 10.07 -4.50 -13.63
CA GLU A 244 8.87 -3.66 -13.59
C GLU A 244 7.87 -4.19 -12.55
N SER A 245 7.18 -3.30 -11.83
CA SER A 245 6.11 -3.68 -10.90
C SER A 245 4.91 -4.29 -11.63
N ASP A 246 4.26 -5.28 -11.01
CA ASP A 246 3.03 -5.89 -11.56
C ASP A 246 1.78 -4.99 -11.45
N HIS A 247 1.93 -3.78 -10.89
CA HIS A 247 0.88 -2.77 -10.69
C HIS A 247 1.38 -1.37 -11.08
N GLU A 248 0.46 -0.55 -11.56
CA GLU A 248 0.68 0.84 -11.97
C GLU A 248 0.58 1.81 -10.77
N LEU A 249 1.17 3.00 -10.89
CA LEU A 249 0.92 4.09 -9.94
C LEU A 249 -0.28 4.95 -10.35
N PRO A 250 -1.24 5.23 -9.45
CA PRO A 250 -2.33 6.14 -9.72
C PRO A 250 -1.82 7.57 -9.93
N LEU A 251 -2.25 8.21 -11.01
CA LEU A 251 -1.93 9.61 -11.28
C LEU A 251 -2.59 10.53 -10.24
N HIS A 252 -1.92 11.64 -9.95
CA HIS A 252 -2.34 12.69 -9.02
C HIS A 252 -2.56 12.27 -7.56
N VAL A 253 -2.22 11.02 -7.18
CA VAL A 253 -2.32 10.50 -5.82
C VAL A 253 -0.94 10.06 -5.33
N PHE A 254 -0.55 10.48 -4.13
CA PHE A 254 0.68 10.02 -3.49
C PHE A 254 0.63 8.50 -3.25
N SER A 255 1.65 7.80 -3.75
CA SER A 255 1.91 6.38 -3.51
C SER A 255 3.31 6.21 -2.95
N HIS A 256 3.48 5.31 -1.99
CA HIS A 256 4.81 4.95 -1.47
C HIS A 256 5.43 3.88 -2.36
N VAL A 257 6.68 4.10 -2.75
CA VAL A 257 7.51 3.14 -3.47
C VAL A 257 8.71 2.81 -2.59
N ALA A 258 8.96 1.51 -2.36
CA ALA A 258 10.23 1.05 -1.81
C ALA A 258 10.91 0.07 -2.77
N ALA A 259 12.14 0.37 -3.15
CA ALA A 259 13.02 -0.52 -3.89
C ALA A 259 14.06 -1.07 -2.93
N VAL A 260 13.99 -2.38 -2.68
CA VAL A 260 14.80 -3.08 -1.69
C VAL A 260 15.74 -4.03 -2.42
N TYR A 261 16.99 -4.12 -1.99
CA TYR A 261 17.91 -5.16 -2.40
C TYR A 261 18.54 -5.82 -1.17
N GLY A 262 18.58 -7.15 -1.16
CA GLY A 262 19.18 -7.94 -0.10
C GLY A 262 18.92 -9.43 -0.31
N GLY A 263 19.71 -10.28 0.33
CA GLY A 263 19.62 -11.74 0.12
C GLY A 263 19.88 -12.21 -1.32
N LYS A 264 20.44 -11.36 -2.19
CA LYS A 264 20.56 -11.52 -3.65
C LYS A 264 19.22 -11.45 -4.41
N GLU A 265 18.23 -10.77 -3.83
CA GLU A 265 16.98 -10.43 -4.48
C GLU A 265 16.79 -8.91 -4.50
N ALA A 266 16.37 -8.38 -5.65
CA ALA A 266 15.79 -7.04 -5.74
C ALA A 266 14.27 -7.16 -5.65
N LYS A 267 13.63 -6.28 -4.89
CA LYS A 267 12.19 -6.29 -4.59
C LYS A 267 11.59 -4.89 -4.79
N ILE A 268 10.36 -4.83 -5.32
CA ILE A 268 9.56 -3.59 -5.37
C ILE A 268 8.36 -3.73 -4.44
N TYR A 269 8.18 -2.75 -3.57
CA TYR A 269 6.98 -2.57 -2.75
C TYR A 269 6.23 -1.31 -3.18
N LEU A 270 4.91 -1.41 -3.31
CA LEU A 270 4.02 -0.28 -3.50
C LEU A 270 3.04 -0.20 -2.33
N ASN A 271 2.96 0.95 -1.67
CA ASN A 271 2.13 1.18 -0.48
C ASN A 271 2.34 0.10 0.61
N GLY A 272 3.59 -0.30 0.83
CA GLY A 272 3.99 -1.36 1.77
C GLY A 272 3.72 -2.81 1.32
N THR A 273 3.10 -3.03 0.16
CA THR A 273 2.81 -4.37 -0.39
C THR A 273 3.87 -4.80 -1.40
N LEU A 274 4.40 -6.01 -1.29
CA LEU A 274 5.34 -6.57 -2.27
C LEU A 274 4.61 -6.80 -3.60
N VAL A 275 5.07 -6.14 -4.67
CA VAL A 275 4.50 -6.28 -6.02
C VAL A 275 5.46 -6.89 -7.04
N LYS A 276 6.76 -6.98 -6.72
CA LYS A 276 7.75 -7.65 -7.56
C LYS A 276 8.94 -8.14 -6.74
N SER A 277 9.51 -9.27 -7.14
CA SER A 277 10.82 -9.75 -6.69
C SER A 277 11.53 -10.44 -7.85
N GLN A 278 12.84 -10.27 -7.94
CA GLN A 278 13.70 -11.08 -8.80
C GLN A 278 15.08 -11.30 -8.19
N ALA A 279 15.70 -12.43 -8.53
CA ALA A 279 17.07 -12.70 -8.16
C ALA A 279 18.04 -11.80 -8.95
N GLU A 280 18.97 -11.14 -8.27
CA GLU A 280 19.99 -10.28 -8.88
C GLU A 280 21.36 -10.43 -8.24
N GLY A 281 22.39 -10.36 -9.09
CA GLY A 281 23.78 -10.47 -8.67
C GLY A 281 24.31 -9.26 -7.88
N ALA A 282 25.56 -9.40 -7.46
CA ALA A 282 26.37 -8.30 -6.95
C ALA A 282 26.70 -7.32 -8.09
N GLN A 283 26.60 -6.02 -7.84
CA GLN A 283 26.92 -4.97 -8.81
C GLN A 283 28.29 -4.33 -8.58
N ASP A 284 28.88 -3.78 -9.64
CA ASP A 284 30.12 -3.00 -9.56
C ASP A 284 29.91 -1.62 -8.90
N ASN A 285 31.02 -0.90 -8.68
CA ASN A 285 31.05 0.33 -7.90
C ASN A 285 31.66 1.47 -8.71
N ASN A 286 30.96 2.60 -8.77
CA ASN A 286 31.47 3.85 -9.35
C ASN A 286 30.94 5.04 -8.55
N ASN A 287 31.85 5.96 -8.19
CA ASN A 287 31.58 7.14 -7.35
C ASN A 287 31.41 8.46 -8.12
N GLU A 288 31.54 8.45 -9.44
CA GLU A 288 31.57 9.63 -10.30
C GLU A 288 30.16 10.15 -10.64
N THR A 289 29.14 9.30 -10.56
CA THR A 289 27.75 9.67 -10.90
C THR A 289 27.01 10.20 -9.65
N PRO A 290 26.51 11.45 -9.66
CA PRO A 290 25.70 12.00 -8.57
C PRO A 290 24.31 11.35 -8.50
N VAL A 291 23.55 11.65 -7.44
CA VAL A 291 22.16 11.19 -7.31
C VAL A 291 21.24 12.30 -7.80
N LEU A 292 20.30 11.98 -8.70
CA LEU A 292 19.25 12.89 -9.14
C LEU A 292 17.89 12.46 -8.62
N PHE A 293 17.07 13.42 -8.21
CA PHE A 293 15.64 13.26 -7.99
C PHE A 293 14.89 13.93 -9.15
N GLY A 294 13.99 13.19 -9.80
CA GLY A 294 13.24 13.68 -10.95
C GLY A 294 13.96 13.69 -12.29
N ALA A 295 15.15 13.09 -12.41
CA ALA A 295 15.88 12.96 -13.69
C ALA A 295 16.89 11.80 -13.66
N MET A 296 17.51 11.53 -14.81
CA MET A 296 18.60 10.55 -15.00
C MET A 296 19.63 11.10 -15.99
N TYR A 297 20.91 10.72 -15.91
CA TYR A 297 21.87 11.14 -16.94
C TYR A 297 21.91 10.20 -18.15
N GLU A 298 22.15 10.77 -19.31
CA GLU A 298 22.76 10.10 -20.46
C GLU A 298 24.01 10.86 -20.89
N LYS A 299 25.15 10.17 -20.90
CA LYS A 299 26.50 10.70 -21.22
C LYS A 299 26.92 11.93 -20.40
N GLY A 300 26.21 12.26 -19.31
CA GLY A 300 26.44 13.43 -18.46
C GLY A 300 25.50 14.62 -18.69
N ALA A 301 24.42 14.46 -19.48
CA ALA A 301 23.32 15.42 -19.55
C ALA A 301 22.05 14.81 -18.94
N PRO A 302 21.25 15.55 -18.14
CA PRO A 302 19.97 15.05 -17.62
C PRO A 302 18.94 14.80 -18.73
N ILE A 303 18.20 13.70 -18.58
CA ILE A 303 17.15 13.16 -19.45
C ILE A 303 16.04 12.51 -18.59
N ASP A 304 14.99 11.98 -19.25
CA ASP A 304 13.90 11.22 -18.64
C ASP A 304 13.31 11.94 -17.40
N PHE A 305 13.01 13.24 -17.55
CA PHE A 305 12.58 14.12 -16.45
C PHE A 305 11.19 13.75 -15.90
N PHE A 306 11.02 13.83 -14.58
CA PHE A 306 9.77 13.54 -13.90
C PHE A 306 8.74 14.66 -14.06
N ASP A 307 7.45 14.29 -13.95
CA ASP A 307 6.34 15.24 -13.91
C ASP A 307 5.41 14.90 -12.75
N GLY A 308 5.39 15.77 -11.73
CA GLY A 308 4.60 15.59 -10.53
C GLY A 308 5.32 16.00 -9.25
N GLU A 309 4.96 15.37 -8.14
CA GLU A 309 5.46 15.70 -6.80
C GLU A 309 6.19 14.51 -6.18
N LEU A 310 7.32 14.79 -5.53
CA LEU A 310 8.13 13.84 -4.76
C LEU A 310 8.23 14.31 -3.31
N ASP A 311 8.20 13.36 -2.38
CA ASP A 311 8.24 13.63 -0.95
C ASP A 311 8.97 12.49 -0.22
N GLU A 312 9.46 12.75 0.99
CA GLU A 312 9.91 11.73 1.95
C GLU A 312 10.95 10.72 1.38
N ILE A 313 11.90 11.17 0.54
CA ILE A 313 12.92 10.29 -0.05
C ILE A 313 13.88 9.79 1.03
N ARG A 314 14.04 8.48 1.17
CA ARG A 314 14.93 7.85 2.17
C ARG A 314 15.87 6.85 1.52
N PHE A 315 17.09 6.80 2.01
CA PHE A 315 18.11 5.83 1.62
C PHE A 315 18.56 5.08 2.86
N TRP A 316 18.60 3.75 2.77
CA TRP A 316 19.03 2.86 3.83
C TRP A 316 20.09 1.88 3.32
N ASP A 317 21.05 1.50 4.16
CA ASP A 317 22.07 0.46 3.88
C ASP A 317 21.69 -0.94 4.39
N VAL A 318 20.39 -1.15 4.63
CA VAL A 318 19.79 -2.40 5.11
C VAL A 318 18.65 -2.89 4.20
N GLU A 319 18.41 -4.20 4.20
CA GLU A 319 17.25 -4.82 3.56
C GLU A 319 16.04 -4.64 4.49
N ARG A 320 15.18 -3.65 4.21
CA ARG A 320 14.02 -3.41 5.08
C ARG A 320 12.92 -4.42 4.85
N THR A 321 12.36 -4.95 5.93
CA THR A 321 11.23 -5.89 5.87
C THR A 321 9.92 -5.15 5.54
N PRO A 322 8.87 -5.87 5.05
CA PRO A 322 7.56 -5.27 4.79
C PRO A 322 6.98 -4.57 6.03
N GLU A 323 7.21 -5.13 7.22
CA GLU A 323 6.76 -4.58 8.49
C GLU A 323 7.50 -3.29 8.86
N GLN A 324 8.81 -3.23 8.62
CA GLN A 324 9.62 -2.01 8.82
C GLN A 324 9.18 -0.89 7.87
N ILE A 325 8.94 -1.21 6.59
CA ILE A 325 8.41 -0.27 5.60
C ILE A 325 7.02 0.23 6.04
N HIS A 326 6.06 -0.67 6.25
CA HIS A 326 4.68 -0.31 6.59
C HIS A 326 4.58 0.50 7.90
N SER A 327 5.39 0.16 8.92
CA SER A 327 5.40 0.89 10.20
C SER A 327 5.98 2.30 10.12
N THR A 328 6.78 2.62 9.11
CA THR A 328 7.49 3.90 9.02
C THR A 328 7.19 4.74 7.77
N MET A 329 6.51 4.20 6.75
CA MET A 329 6.19 4.95 5.52
C MET A 329 5.32 6.20 5.78
N HIS A 330 4.44 6.17 6.80
CA HIS A 330 3.63 7.33 7.20
C HIS A 330 4.21 8.11 8.40
N LEU A 331 5.47 7.91 8.74
CA LEU A 331 6.14 8.58 9.86
C LEU A 331 7.25 9.49 9.33
N ARG A 332 7.27 10.74 9.77
CA ARG A 332 8.41 11.66 9.66
C ARG A 332 9.51 11.12 10.56
N LEU A 333 10.65 10.74 9.97
CA LEU A 333 11.78 10.13 10.66
C LEU A 333 12.61 11.18 11.42
N SER A 334 13.38 10.75 12.42
CA SER A 334 14.28 11.63 13.19
C SER A 334 15.60 11.90 12.47
N GLY A 335 16.03 11.01 11.57
CA GLY A 335 17.36 11.03 10.96
C GLY A 335 18.41 10.26 11.76
N THR A 336 17.99 9.54 12.81
CA THR A 336 18.86 8.74 13.70
C THR A 336 18.55 7.25 13.69
N GLU A 337 17.63 6.81 12.82
CA GLU A 337 17.23 5.42 12.67
C GLU A 337 18.42 4.54 12.19
N GLU A 338 18.56 3.36 12.79
CA GLU A 338 19.63 2.42 12.44
C GLU A 338 19.53 2.01 10.96
N GLY A 339 20.65 2.16 10.24
CA GLY A 339 20.77 1.88 8.82
C GLY A 339 20.18 2.94 7.88
N LEU A 340 19.68 4.07 8.38
CA LEU A 340 19.28 5.21 7.55
C LEU A 340 20.54 6.03 7.19
N VAL A 341 20.83 6.21 5.90
CA VAL A 341 22.06 6.88 5.41
C VAL A 341 21.84 8.27 4.80
N ALA A 342 20.63 8.56 4.33
CA ALA A 342 20.18 9.91 3.96
C ALA A 342 18.65 10.01 3.92
N TYR A 343 18.12 11.20 4.18
CA TYR A 343 16.68 11.44 4.24
C TYR A 343 16.31 12.87 3.86
N TRP A 344 15.49 13.04 2.82
CA TRP A 344 14.95 14.32 2.38
C TRP A 344 13.44 14.37 2.62
N PRO A 345 12.97 15.08 3.66
CA PRO A 345 11.56 15.24 3.97
C PRO A 345 10.85 16.34 3.18
N PHE A 346 11.56 17.09 2.33
CA PHE A 346 11.06 18.20 1.48
C PHE A 346 10.23 19.32 2.17
N ASP A 347 10.32 19.41 3.50
CA ASP A 347 9.60 20.39 4.33
C ASP A 347 10.20 21.83 4.31
N GLU A 348 11.23 22.13 3.50
CA GLU A 348 11.78 23.50 3.40
C GLU A 348 10.78 24.53 2.87
N CYS A 349 9.84 24.10 2.03
CA CYS A 349 8.76 24.90 1.41
C CYS A 349 9.22 26.13 0.59
N THR A 350 10.50 26.44 0.56
CA THR A 350 11.08 27.68 0.01
C THR A 350 12.54 27.47 -0.39
N GLY A 351 13.05 28.34 -1.26
CA GLY A 351 14.44 28.28 -1.72
C GLY A 351 14.71 27.14 -2.71
N ILE A 352 15.99 26.80 -2.88
CA ILE A 352 16.49 25.86 -3.89
C ILE A 352 17.27 24.68 -3.30
N LYS A 353 17.05 24.37 -2.02
CA LYS A 353 17.71 23.26 -1.33
C LYS A 353 16.69 22.40 -0.62
N ALA A 354 16.77 21.09 -0.77
CA ALA A 354 16.16 20.12 0.13
C ALA A 354 17.27 19.54 1.01
N ARG A 355 17.13 19.60 2.33
CA ARG A 355 18.21 19.18 3.24
C ARG A 355 18.15 17.69 3.51
N ASP A 356 19.32 17.10 3.65
CA ASP A 356 19.47 15.76 4.22
C ASP A 356 19.36 15.86 5.75
N HIS A 357 18.37 15.19 6.33
CA HIS A 357 18.11 15.16 7.77
C HIS A 357 19.00 14.18 8.54
N VAL A 358 19.83 13.38 7.87
CA VAL A 358 20.78 12.43 8.48
C VAL A 358 22.20 12.96 8.43
N GLY A 359 22.63 13.44 7.26
CA GLY A 359 24.02 13.75 6.95
C GLY A 359 24.23 15.14 6.34
N ASN A 360 24.93 15.18 5.21
CA ASN A 360 25.31 16.40 4.50
C ASN A 360 25.12 16.25 2.99
N HIS A 361 24.07 15.52 2.59
CA HIS A 361 23.70 15.28 1.21
C HIS A 361 22.60 16.24 0.73
N ASP A 362 22.67 17.53 1.08
CA ASP A 362 21.75 18.56 0.58
C ASP A 362 21.55 18.42 -0.94
N ALA A 363 20.30 18.27 -1.38
CA ALA A 363 19.95 18.30 -2.79
C ALA A 363 19.74 19.74 -3.23
N VAL A 364 20.30 20.13 -4.38
CA VAL A 364 20.10 21.44 -5.00
C VAL A 364 19.06 21.33 -6.10
N LEU A 365 18.03 22.16 -6.06
CA LEU A 365 16.95 22.21 -7.04
C LEU A 365 17.39 22.99 -8.29
N HIS A 366 17.35 22.33 -9.45
CA HIS A 366 17.60 22.89 -10.76
C HIS A 366 16.27 23.22 -11.44
N GLY A 367 15.66 24.33 -10.99
CA GLY A 367 14.26 24.65 -11.27
C GLY A 367 13.32 23.95 -10.29
N GLY A 368 12.06 23.77 -10.66
CA GLY A 368 11.06 23.17 -9.78
C GLY A 368 10.48 24.16 -8.77
N SER A 369 9.58 23.66 -7.94
CA SER A 369 8.86 24.44 -6.93
C SER A 369 8.48 23.58 -5.73
N TRP A 370 7.95 24.20 -4.69
CA TRP A 370 7.41 23.50 -3.52
C TRP A 370 5.88 23.45 -3.63
N SER A 371 5.28 22.28 -3.42
CA SER A 371 3.83 22.11 -3.34
C SER A 371 3.37 21.93 -1.89
N GLN A 372 2.14 22.37 -1.62
CA GLN A 372 1.45 22.17 -0.35
C GLN A 372 0.01 21.67 -0.59
N PRO A 373 -0.51 20.76 0.25
CA PRO A 373 0.24 19.97 1.23
C PRO A 373 1.11 18.89 0.55
N GLY A 374 2.25 18.57 1.16
CA GLY A 374 2.97 17.33 0.90
C GLY A 374 2.19 16.09 1.40
N VAL A 375 2.84 14.93 1.45
CA VAL A 375 2.23 13.71 1.96
C VAL A 375 1.99 13.81 3.47
N ARG A 376 0.82 13.36 3.94
CA ARG A 376 0.49 13.42 5.38
C ARG A 376 1.28 12.35 6.15
N VAL A 377 2.34 12.79 6.82
CA VAL A 377 3.11 12.00 7.80
C VAL A 377 2.82 12.42 9.23
N LYS A 378 2.90 11.47 10.16
CA LYS A 378 2.88 11.72 11.60
C LYS A 378 4.29 12.04 12.08
N ALA A 379 4.46 12.99 13.01
CA ALA A 379 5.76 13.21 13.61
C ALA A 379 6.20 12.00 14.45
N TYR A 380 7.48 11.60 14.40
CA TYR A 380 8.03 10.50 15.22
C TYR A 380 7.62 10.61 16.69
N LYS A 381 7.82 11.80 17.27
CA LYS A 381 7.48 12.14 18.67
C LYS A 381 6.00 11.92 19.02
N ASP A 382 5.09 12.05 18.06
CA ASP A 382 3.64 11.92 18.28
C ASP A 382 3.20 10.45 18.29
N VAL A 383 4.05 9.54 17.79
CA VAL A 383 3.77 8.10 17.67
C VAL A 383 4.54 7.28 18.71
N PHE A 384 5.81 7.61 18.97
CA PHE A 384 6.66 6.88 19.92
C PHE A 384 6.96 7.64 21.21
N GLY A 385 6.55 8.91 21.31
CA GLY A 385 6.97 9.80 22.39
C GLY A 385 8.42 10.29 22.22
N CYS A 386 8.86 11.11 23.18
CA CYS A 386 10.26 11.52 23.26
C CYS A 386 11.10 10.45 23.97
N VAL A 387 11.72 9.56 23.18
CA VAL A 387 12.60 8.48 23.66
C VAL A 387 14.10 8.79 23.58
N ASP A 388 14.51 9.76 22.76
CA ASP A 388 15.93 10.09 22.51
C ASP A 388 16.35 11.48 23.01
N SER A 389 17.67 11.64 23.19
CA SER A 389 18.33 12.87 23.67
C SER A 389 18.16 14.10 22.77
N LEU A 390 17.64 13.92 21.54
CA LEU A 390 17.33 14.98 20.60
C LEU A 390 16.00 15.70 20.87
N CYS A 391 15.16 15.21 21.79
CA CYS A 391 13.96 15.94 22.23
C CYS A 391 14.25 17.18 23.10
N THR A 392 15.52 17.47 23.41
CA THR A 392 15.94 18.70 24.09
C THR A 392 16.85 19.56 23.22
N LYS A 393 16.24 20.34 22.31
CA LYS A 393 16.70 21.68 21.90
C LYS A 393 15.62 22.45 21.16
#